data_AF-A0A9P9YT19-F1
#
_entry.id   AF-A0A9P9YT19-F1
#
_cell.length_a   1.000
_cell.length_b   1.000
_cell.length_c   1.000
_cell.angle_alpha   90.00
_cell.angle_beta   90.00
_cell.angle_gamma   90.00
#
_symmetry.space_group_name_H-M   'P 1'
#
loop_
_entity.id
_entity.type
_entity.pdbx_description
1 polymer ?
#
loop_
_entity_poly.entity_id
_entity_poly.type
_entity_poly.pdbx_seq_one_letter_code
_entity_poly.pdbx_strand_id
1 'polypeptide(L)'
;MSPTHFEGYQLGNLLIEGKTKQVYDLPDEPGLCLLLSKDRITAFDGLKAHELQGKAAISNTTNGHVFRLLNNAGIRTAYVKPCGERAFIARKCRMIPIEWVTRRLATGSFVRLNPEVPEGYRFAPPKQETCFKDDASHDPLWCDEQIVQI
;
A
#
# COMPACT_ATOMS: atom_id res chain seq x y z
N MET A 1 -11.01 21.13 -10.91
CA MET A 1 -11.92 20.11 -11.47
C MET A 1 -11.19 18.78 -11.43
N SER A 2 -11.82 17.72 -10.93
CA SER A 2 -11.24 16.38 -11.01
C SER A 2 -11.07 15.99 -12.47
N PRO A 3 -9.95 15.36 -12.87
CA PRO A 3 -9.76 14.93 -14.25
C PRO A 3 -10.89 13.98 -14.63
N THR A 4 -11.51 14.19 -15.79
CA THR A 4 -12.56 13.31 -16.31
C THR A 4 -11.97 12.15 -17.11
N HIS A 5 -10.71 12.27 -17.55
CA HIS A 5 -9.99 11.25 -18.30
C HIS A 5 -8.52 11.17 -17.85
N PHE A 6 -7.93 9.98 -17.97
CA PHE A 6 -6.50 9.76 -17.73
C PHE A 6 -5.99 8.62 -18.61
N GLU A 7 -4.96 8.88 -19.43
CA GLU A 7 -4.30 7.86 -20.29
C GLU A 7 -5.30 7.00 -21.09
N GLY A 8 -6.36 7.63 -21.61
CA GLY A 8 -7.41 6.96 -22.40
C GLY A 8 -8.56 6.33 -21.60
N TYR A 9 -8.55 6.40 -20.27
CA TYR A 9 -9.65 5.92 -19.43
C TYR A 9 -10.56 7.07 -19.02
N GLN A 10 -11.88 6.86 -19.09
CA GLN A 10 -12.86 7.72 -18.41
C GLN A 10 -12.76 7.47 -16.90
N LEU A 11 -12.52 8.54 -16.14
CA LEU A 11 -12.49 8.47 -14.68
C LEU A 11 -13.90 8.68 -14.13
N GLY A 12 -14.33 7.74 -13.30
CA GLY A 12 -15.54 7.85 -12.50
C GLY A 12 -15.28 8.54 -11.17
N ASN A 13 -16.09 8.17 -10.17
CA ASN A 13 -15.98 8.73 -8.83
C ASN A 13 -14.62 8.45 -8.19
N LEU A 14 -14.13 9.41 -7.41
CA LEU A 14 -13.02 9.18 -6.48
C LEU A 14 -13.54 8.29 -5.34
N LEU A 15 -13.06 7.05 -5.29
CA LEU A 15 -13.49 6.05 -4.32
C LEU A 15 -12.80 6.25 -2.97
N ILE A 16 -11.48 6.47 -3.01
CA ILE A 16 -10.63 6.60 -1.83
C ILE A 16 -9.54 7.61 -2.13
N GLU A 17 -9.26 8.50 -1.18
CA GLU A 17 -8.05 9.32 -1.17
C GLU A 17 -7.24 9.05 0.10
N GLY A 18 -6.04 8.49 -0.09
CA GLY A 18 -5.07 8.29 0.99
C GLY A 18 -3.97 9.34 0.98
N LYS A 19 -2.99 9.18 1.89
CA LYS A 19 -1.84 10.08 2.03
C LYS A 19 -1.04 10.22 0.72
N THR A 20 -0.86 9.12 -0.03
CA THR A 20 0.02 9.06 -1.21
C THR A 20 -0.65 8.63 -2.52
N LYS A 21 -1.92 8.21 -2.49
CA LYS A 21 -2.64 7.71 -3.68
C LYS A 21 -4.10 8.15 -3.68
N GLN A 22 -4.66 8.24 -4.87
CA GLN A 22 -6.10 8.36 -5.13
C GLN A 22 -6.56 7.13 -5.91
N VAL A 23 -7.75 6.63 -5.59
CA VAL A 23 -8.36 5.49 -6.27
C VAL A 23 -9.61 5.98 -6.98
N TYR A 24 -9.61 5.89 -8.31
CA TYR A 24 -10.74 6.28 -9.15
C TYR A 24 -11.48 5.05 -9.66
N ASP A 25 -12.80 5.16 -9.73
CA ASP A 25 -13.62 4.22 -10.47
C ASP A 25 -13.34 4.31 -11.98
N LEU A 26 -13.55 3.22 -12.70
CA LEU A 26 -13.50 3.12 -14.15
C LEU A 26 -14.86 2.61 -14.66
N PRO A 27 -15.79 3.52 -15.02
CA PRO A 27 -17.17 3.16 -15.39
C PRO A 27 -17.25 2.16 -16.54
N ASP A 28 -16.34 2.27 -17.51
CA ASP A 28 -16.30 1.42 -18.71
C ASP A 28 -15.60 0.07 -18.49
N GLU A 29 -15.00 -0.14 -17.30
CA GLU A 29 -14.20 -1.32 -16.97
C GLU A 29 -14.68 -1.96 -15.66
N PRO A 30 -15.82 -2.68 -15.68
CA PRO A 30 -16.43 -3.24 -14.48
C PRO A 30 -15.46 -4.10 -13.64
N GLY A 31 -15.41 -3.82 -12.34
CA GLY A 31 -14.53 -4.53 -11.40
C GLY A 31 -13.08 -4.05 -11.41
N LEU A 32 -12.71 -3.06 -12.22
CA LEU A 32 -11.40 -2.43 -12.23
C LEU A 32 -11.44 -1.03 -11.63
N CYS A 33 -10.29 -0.55 -11.16
CA CYS A 33 -10.08 0.82 -10.70
C CYS A 33 -8.70 1.32 -11.11
N LEU A 34 -8.55 2.63 -11.13
CA LEU A 34 -7.27 3.30 -11.38
C LEU A 34 -6.68 3.80 -10.07
N LEU A 35 -5.42 3.45 -9.80
CA LEU A 35 -4.68 3.97 -8.66
C LEU A 35 -3.66 4.99 -9.15
N LEU A 36 -3.90 6.26 -8.82
CA LEU A 36 -3.04 7.39 -9.16
C LEU A 36 -2.13 7.72 -7.98
N SER A 37 -0.82 7.69 -8.19
CA SER A 37 0.18 8.10 -7.18
C SER A 37 0.33 9.63 -7.15
N LYS A 38 0.54 10.18 -5.95
CA LYS A 38 0.79 11.61 -5.71
C LYS A 38 2.28 11.89 -5.53
N ASP A 39 2.72 13.08 -5.91
CA ASP A 39 4.08 13.59 -5.65
C ASP A 39 4.22 14.02 -4.18
N ARG A 40 3.76 13.17 -3.25
CA ARG A 40 3.71 13.45 -1.82
C ARG A 40 4.46 12.37 -1.04
N ILE A 41 5.26 12.81 -0.09
CA ILE A 41 5.93 11.94 0.89
C ILE A 41 5.47 12.31 2.29
N THR A 42 5.24 11.30 3.13
CA THR A 42 4.75 11.48 4.50
C THR A 42 5.56 10.63 5.47
N ALA A 43 5.76 11.14 6.69
CA ALA A 43 6.38 10.42 7.80
C ALA A 43 5.66 10.74 9.12
N PHE A 44 5.85 9.89 10.13
CA PHE A 44 5.24 10.03 11.47
C PHE A 44 3.72 10.18 11.39
N ASP A 45 3.03 9.20 10.80
CA ASP A 45 1.57 9.17 10.59
C ASP A 45 1.00 10.36 9.81
N GLY A 46 1.84 11.11 9.09
CA GLY A 46 1.43 12.28 8.32
C GLY A 46 1.72 13.60 9.03
N LEU A 47 2.28 13.59 10.24
CA LEU A 47 2.76 14.79 10.94
C LEU A 47 3.82 15.55 10.13
N LYS A 48 4.61 14.84 9.32
CA LYS A 48 5.49 15.45 8.33
C LYS A 48 5.01 15.07 6.93
N ALA A 49 4.71 16.06 6.10
CA ALA A 49 4.35 15.87 4.72
C ALA A 49 5.04 16.92 3.83
N HIS A 50 5.58 16.48 2.70
CA HIS A 50 6.19 17.36 1.71
C HIS A 50 5.77 16.93 0.30
N GLU A 51 5.66 17.89 -0.60
CA GLU A 51 5.64 17.61 -2.03
C GLU A 51 7.06 17.28 -2.47
N LEU A 52 7.21 16.19 -3.22
CA LEU A 52 8.46 15.72 -3.77
C LEU A 52 8.22 15.34 -5.22
N GLN A 53 8.62 16.24 -6.13
CA GLN A 53 8.45 16.06 -7.57
C GLN A 53 9.05 14.73 -8.03
N GLY A 54 8.29 13.98 -8.84
CA GLY A 54 8.72 12.67 -9.37
C GLY A 54 8.51 11.49 -8.42
N LYS A 55 8.12 11.73 -7.16
CA LYS A 55 7.83 10.67 -6.18
C LYS A 55 6.70 9.76 -6.67
N ALA A 56 5.69 10.30 -7.34
CA ALA A 56 4.58 9.53 -7.91
C ALA A 56 5.09 8.51 -8.93
N ALA A 57 5.88 8.96 -9.90
CA ALA A 57 6.42 8.12 -10.97
C ALA A 57 7.34 7.02 -10.42
N ILE A 58 8.28 7.39 -9.53
CA ILE A 58 9.19 6.42 -8.90
C ILE A 58 8.40 5.36 -8.12
N SER A 59 7.41 5.78 -7.34
CA SER A 59 6.60 4.85 -6.53
C SER A 59 5.77 3.92 -7.41
N ASN A 60 5.14 4.46 -8.45
CA ASN A 60 4.28 3.69 -9.35
C ASN A 60 5.08 2.67 -10.16
N THR A 61 6.22 3.07 -10.72
CA THR A 61 7.11 2.18 -11.48
C THR A 61 7.67 1.07 -10.60
N THR A 62 8.16 1.40 -9.40
CA THR A 62 8.67 0.40 -8.44
C THR A 62 7.58 -0.60 -8.06
N ASN A 63 6.39 -0.10 -7.71
CA ASN A 63 5.23 -0.92 -7.38
C ASN A 63 4.83 -1.85 -8.54
N GLY A 64 4.83 -1.33 -9.77
CA GLY A 64 4.55 -2.12 -10.98
C GLY A 64 5.55 -3.25 -11.20
N HIS A 65 6.85 -3.00 -10.99
CA HIS A 65 7.87 -4.05 -11.09
C HIS A 65 7.70 -5.15 -10.05
N VAL A 66 7.44 -4.78 -8.79
CA VAL A 66 7.21 -5.75 -7.71
C VAL A 66 5.96 -6.59 -7.97
N PHE A 67 4.84 -5.97 -8.35
CA PHE A 67 3.62 -6.72 -8.64
C PHE A 67 3.75 -7.65 -9.84
N ARG A 68 4.47 -7.25 -10.90
CA ARG A 68 4.76 -8.13 -12.03
C ARG A 68 5.63 -9.31 -11.61
N LEU A 69 6.65 -9.08 -10.78
CA LEU A 69 7.47 -10.15 -10.22
C LEU A 69 6.62 -11.16 -9.46
N LEU A 70 5.71 -10.69 -8.60
CA LEU A 70 4.81 -11.54 -7.82
C LEU A 70 3.83 -12.33 -8.71
N ASN A 71 3.21 -11.67 -9.70
CA ASN A 71 2.32 -12.32 -10.66
C ASN A 71 3.05 -13.40 -11.46
N ASN A 72 4.29 -13.14 -11.91
CA ASN A 72 5.12 -14.10 -12.63
C ASN A 72 5.50 -15.31 -11.76
N ALA A 73 5.57 -15.14 -10.43
CA ALA A 73 5.77 -16.22 -9.48
C ALA A 73 4.47 -16.98 -9.13
N GLY A 74 3.34 -16.65 -9.76
CA GLY A 74 2.04 -17.30 -9.52
C GLY A 74 1.28 -16.77 -8.30
N ILE A 75 1.76 -15.69 -7.66
CA ILE A 75 1.05 -15.06 -6.54
C ILE A 75 -0.08 -14.20 -7.09
N ARG A 76 -1.29 -14.42 -6.58
CA ARG A 76 -2.46 -13.62 -6.97
C ARG A 76 -2.34 -12.20 -6.40
N THR A 77 -2.26 -11.21 -7.28
CA THR A 77 -2.25 -9.79 -6.90
C THR A 77 -3.42 -9.03 -7.53
N ALA A 78 -3.70 -7.83 -7.01
CA ALA A 78 -4.71 -6.95 -7.59
C ALA A 78 -4.22 -6.21 -8.85
N TYR A 79 -2.91 -6.22 -9.14
CA TYR A 79 -2.32 -5.48 -10.26
C TYR A 79 -2.70 -6.11 -11.61
N VAL A 80 -3.23 -5.28 -12.51
CA VAL A 80 -3.59 -5.70 -13.88
C VAL A 80 -2.52 -5.23 -14.87
N LYS A 81 -2.32 -3.92 -15.00
CA LYS A 81 -1.41 -3.33 -15.99
C LYS A 81 -0.99 -1.89 -15.61
N PRO A 82 0.15 -1.38 -16.12
CA PRO A 82 0.49 0.03 -15.94
C PRO A 82 -0.51 0.95 -16.67
N CYS A 83 -0.60 2.21 -16.23
CA CYS A 83 -1.40 3.25 -16.86
C CYS A 83 -0.63 4.57 -16.78
N GLY A 84 0.19 4.85 -17.79
CA GLY A 84 1.16 5.93 -17.75
C GLY A 84 2.22 5.75 -16.66
N GLU A 85 2.96 6.82 -16.37
CA GLU A 85 4.07 6.79 -15.40
C GLU A 85 3.60 6.83 -13.95
N ARG A 86 2.43 7.43 -13.67
CA ARG A 86 1.97 7.74 -12.31
C ARG A 86 0.79 6.90 -11.85
N ALA A 87 0.21 6.07 -12.71
CA ALA A 87 -0.91 5.22 -12.35
C ALA A 87 -0.77 3.77 -12.81
N PHE A 88 -1.66 2.93 -12.29
CA PHE A 88 -1.86 1.57 -12.76
C PHE A 88 -3.33 1.16 -12.60
N ILE A 89 -3.73 0.17 -13.40
CA ILE A 89 -5.04 -0.45 -13.30
C ILE A 89 -4.96 -1.63 -12.34
N ALA A 90 -5.91 -1.71 -11.41
CA ALA A 90 -6.06 -2.81 -10.48
C ALA A 90 -7.47 -3.36 -10.45
N ARG A 91 -7.61 -4.58 -9.95
CA ARG A 91 -8.90 -5.15 -9.57
C ARG A 91 -9.42 -4.42 -8.33
N LYS A 92 -10.71 -4.06 -8.32
CA LYS A 92 -11.37 -3.55 -7.12
C LYS A 92 -11.31 -4.62 -6.02
N CYS A 93 -10.92 -4.21 -4.83
CA CYS A 93 -10.85 -5.08 -3.66
C CYS A 93 -11.56 -4.43 -2.49
N ARG A 94 -12.23 -5.26 -1.67
CA ARG A 94 -12.58 -4.87 -0.31
C ARG A 94 -11.33 -5.09 0.54
N MET A 95 -10.65 -4.01 0.91
CA MET A 95 -9.42 -4.09 1.70
C MET A 95 -9.71 -4.72 3.07
N ILE A 96 -8.92 -5.71 3.46
CA ILE A 96 -8.89 -6.22 4.83
C ILE A 96 -8.05 -5.23 5.63
N PRO A 97 -8.55 -4.67 6.76
CA PRO A 97 -7.87 -3.60 7.50
C PRO A 97 -6.74 -4.14 8.39
N ILE A 98 -5.86 -4.98 7.83
CA ILE A 98 -4.71 -5.57 8.51
C ILE A 98 -3.46 -5.29 7.69
N GLU A 99 -2.44 -4.73 8.34
CA GLU A 99 -1.08 -4.66 7.81
C GLU A 99 -0.31 -5.93 8.16
N TRP A 100 0.16 -6.64 7.14
CA TRP A 100 0.97 -7.85 7.29
C TRP A 100 2.45 -7.49 7.19
N VAL A 101 3.17 -7.54 8.31
CA VAL A 101 4.58 -7.16 8.39
C VAL A 101 5.47 -8.40 8.46
N THR A 102 6.37 -8.56 7.50
CA THR A 102 7.36 -9.65 7.49
C THR A 102 8.76 -9.11 7.75
N ARG A 103 9.48 -9.71 8.71
CA ARG A 103 10.83 -9.29 9.09
C ARG A 103 11.84 -10.41 8.93
N ARG A 104 12.95 -10.11 8.26
CA ARG A 104 14.16 -10.93 8.32
C ARG A 104 15.10 -10.49 9.44
N LEU A 105 15.16 -9.18 9.70
CA LEU A 105 16.04 -8.57 10.71
C LEU A 105 15.19 -7.72 11.67
N ALA A 106 15.56 -7.70 12.94
CA ALA A 106 14.97 -6.82 13.95
C ALA A 106 15.43 -5.37 13.71
N THR A 107 14.48 -4.46 13.51
CA THR A 107 14.69 -3.00 13.40
C THR A 107 13.34 -2.30 13.54
N GLY A 108 13.33 -0.96 13.58
CA GLY A 108 12.12 -0.15 13.58
C GLY A 108 11.21 -0.42 14.78
N SER A 109 9.92 -0.61 14.54
CA SER A 109 8.94 -0.83 15.61
C SER A 109 9.22 -2.07 16.46
N PHE A 110 9.86 -3.11 15.89
CA PHE A 110 10.14 -4.35 16.61
C PHE A 110 11.06 -4.12 17.81
N VAL A 111 12.21 -3.46 17.61
CA VAL A 111 13.20 -3.24 18.67
C VAL A 111 12.72 -2.22 19.71
N ARG A 112 11.81 -1.31 19.34
CA ARG A 112 11.15 -0.42 20.32
C ARG A 112 10.22 -1.17 21.27
N LEU A 113 9.55 -2.21 20.77
CA LEU A 113 8.62 -3.04 21.55
C LEU A 113 9.32 -4.16 22.32
N ASN A 114 10.49 -4.58 21.86
CA ASN A 114 11.30 -5.66 22.45
C ASN A 114 12.71 -5.12 22.73
N PRO A 115 12.88 -4.26 23.76
CA PRO A 115 14.14 -3.55 24.02
C PRO A 115 15.33 -4.48 24.33
N GLU A 116 15.06 -5.74 24.70
CA GLU A 116 16.04 -6.78 24.92
C GLU A 116 16.62 -7.38 23.63
N VAL A 117 15.97 -7.16 22.48
CA VAL A 117 16.41 -7.69 21.19
C VAL A 117 17.25 -6.64 20.45
N PRO A 118 18.53 -6.92 20.15
CA PRO A 118 19.37 -5.95 19.45
C PRO A 118 18.93 -5.74 18.00
N GLU A 119 19.12 -4.52 17.49
CA GLU A 119 18.95 -4.22 16.07
C GLU A 119 19.89 -5.08 15.22
N GLY A 120 19.35 -5.59 14.10
CA GLY A 120 20.05 -6.53 13.23
C GLY A 120 19.90 -8.01 13.62
N TYR A 121 19.25 -8.34 14.75
CA TYR A 121 18.94 -9.74 15.08
C TYR A 121 18.19 -10.43 13.93
N ARG A 122 18.64 -11.62 13.53
CA ARG A 122 18.10 -12.34 12.36
C ARG A 122 17.06 -13.37 12.76
N PHE A 123 15.85 -13.24 12.23
CA PHE A 123 14.79 -14.24 12.38
C PHE A 123 14.97 -15.39 11.38
N ALA A 124 14.85 -16.62 11.84
CA ALA A 124 14.77 -17.82 11.01
C ALA A 124 13.77 -18.82 11.64
N PRO A 125 12.55 -18.98 11.10
CA PRO A 125 12.01 -18.39 9.85
C PRO A 125 11.77 -16.86 9.94
N PRO A 126 11.46 -16.16 8.83
CA PRO A 126 11.02 -14.76 8.90
C PRO A 126 9.90 -14.59 9.92
N LYS A 127 9.97 -13.52 10.73
CA LYS A 127 8.92 -13.18 11.67
C LYS A 127 7.77 -12.53 10.92
N GLN A 128 6.55 -13.01 11.16
CA GLN A 128 5.31 -12.40 10.70
C GLN A 128 4.65 -11.69 11.89
N GLU A 129 4.18 -10.46 11.66
CA GLU A 129 3.41 -9.66 12.60
C GLU A 129 2.22 -9.04 11.85
N THR A 130 1.20 -8.68 12.62
CA THR A 130 -0.04 -8.09 12.13
C THR A 130 -0.39 -6.85 12.92
N CYS A 131 -0.71 -5.76 12.21
CA CYS A 131 -1.21 -4.53 12.80
C CYS A 131 -2.62 -4.26 12.29
N PHE A 132 -3.55 -3.90 13.18
CA PHE A 132 -4.86 -3.41 12.75
C PHE A 132 -4.76 -1.98 12.23
N LYS A 133 -5.37 -1.71 11.08
CA LYS A 133 -5.26 -0.40 10.45
C LYS A 133 -6.18 0.61 11.14
N ASP A 134 -5.62 1.38 12.06
CA ASP A 134 -6.28 2.44 12.82
C ASP A 134 -5.29 3.57 13.09
N ASP A 135 -5.37 4.61 12.25
CA ASP A 135 -4.52 5.80 12.35
C ASP A 135 -4.69 6.50 13.73
N ALA A 136 -5.84 6.37 14.41
CA ALA A 136 -6.07 7.00 15.71
C ALA A 136 -5.36 6.27 16.87
N SER A 137 -5.19 4.95 16.73
CA SER A 137 -4.51 4.09 17.71
C SER A 137 -3.09 3.72 17.30
N HIS A 138 -2.52 4.41 16.30
CA HIS A 138 -1.18 4.17 15.75
C HIS A 138 -0.94 2.72 15.30
N ASP A 139 -1.93 2.15 14.61
CA ASP A 139 -1.89 0.80 14.02
C ASP A 139 -1.44 -0.31 15.02
N PRO A 140 -2.26 -0.65 16.03
CA PRO A 140 -1.85 -1.54 17.11
C PRO A 140 -1.56 -2.96 16.62
N LEU A 141 -0.58 -3.62 17.26
CA LEU A 141 -0.31 -5.05 17.02
C LEU A 141 -1.52 -5.89 17.45
N TRP A 142 -1.99 -6.74 16.55
CA TRP A 142 -3.06 -7.70 16.80
C TRP A 142 -2.56 -9.13 16.69
N CYS A 143 -3.03 -10.00 17.57
CA CYS A 143 -2.84 -11.44 17.45
C CYS A 143 -3.91 -12.07 16.54
N ASP A 144 -3.72 -13.34 16.19
CA ASP A 144 -4.62 -14.07 15.30
C ASP A 144 -6.05 -14.15 15.89
N GLU A 145 -6.20 -14.30 17.21
CA GLU A 145 -7.50 -14.33 17.88
C GLU A 145 -8.26 -13.01 17.72
N GLN A 146 -7.57 -11.87 17.81
CA GLN A 146 -8.17 -10.56 17.56
C GLN A 146 -8.58 -10.42 16.09
N ILE A 147 -7.81 -11.00 15.16
CA ILE A 147 -8.09 -10.95 13.72
C ILE A 147 -9.31 -11.77 13.31
N VAL A 148 -9.57 -12.90 13.98
CA VAL A 148 -10.71 -13.77 13.64
C VAL A 148 -12.04 -13.21 14.18
N GLN A 149 -11.99 -12.29 15.15
CA GLN A 149 -13.18 -11.71 15.79
C GLN A 149 -13.73 -10.44 15.08
N ILE A 150 -13.11 -10.01 13.97
CA ILE A 150 -13.47 -8.77 13.24
C ILE A 150 -14.59 -9.00 12.22
#